data_AF-A0A536W8W1-F1
#
_entry.id   AF-A0A536W8W1-F1
#
_cell.length_a   1.000
_cell.length_b   1.000
_cell.length_c   1.000
_cell.angle_alpha   90.00
_cell.angle_beta   90.00
_cell.angle_gamma   90.00
#
_symmetry.space_group_name_H-M   'P 1'
#
loop_
_entity.id
_entity.type
_entity.pdbx_description
1 polymer ?
#
loop_
_entity_poly.entity_id
_entity_poly.type
_entity_poly.pdbx_seq_one_letter_code
_entity_poly.pdbx_strand_id
1 'polypeptide(L)'
;MPQAVQAEKPRGSVSFDVRPDTYRHWQLAFDGAVATLALGVAEDAALHPGYKLKLNSYDLGVDIELADALDRIRFEHPEVHCVIVTGARERLFCSGANIYMLGLATHAWKVNFCKFTNETRNGMEDSSAHDGIRFLAAVNGACAGGGYELALACDEILLIDDRSSAVSLPEVSLLGVLPGTGGLTRLTDKRKVRRDLADVFCTTTEGVRGQRAVDWRLVDALAKPADFARVVRERATALAASVPAPLRRPSDTKGIALTPPARTVEQDAYRYETVTIEVDRAARLANIIVRAPDAAPPVDAGAAQAQGAAWYPLKLARELDDAILMLRTNEGEIGTWVIRTRGDAAQMLAHDAFLARETGHWLVRATIGALRRTFNRLEVSSRGMFALVDRGSCFAGTLFELALAADRAYMLAAEDGPRVALSEANCGLYPTLQGSSRLVQRFAADAGRAGALRAI
;
A
#
# COMPACT_ATOMS: atom_id res chain seq x y z
N MET A 1 25.38 31.76 18.57
CA MET A 1 25.42 30.44 19.24
C MET A 1 24.33 29.58 18.65
N PRO A 2 24.65 28.42 18.03
CA PRO A 2 23.61 27.51 17.54
C PRO A 2 22.81 26.99 18.73
N GLN A 3 21.49 27.13 18.69
CA GLN A 3 20.60 26.53 19.68
C GLN A 3 20.83 25.02 19.70
N ALA A 4 21.18 24.50 20.88
CA ALA A 4 21.24 23.07 21.12
C ALA A 4 19.89 22.45 20.76
N VAL A 5 19.91 21.54 19.78
CA VAL A 5 18.78 20.66 19.47
C VAL A 5 18.47 19.90 20.75
N GLN A 6 17.36 20.23 21.41
CA GLN A 6 16.89 19.47 22.56
C GLN A 6 16.67 18.03 22.09
N ALA A 7 17.34 17.07 22.73
CA ALA A 7 17.09 15.66 22.50
C ALA A 7 15.62 15.37 22.83
N GLU A 8 14.80 15.12 21.81
CA GLU A 8 13.39 14.77 21.96
C GLU A 8 13.26 13.47 22.77
N LYS A 9 12.22 13.40 23.61
CA LYS A 9 11.81 12.15 24.24
C LYS A 9 11.53 11.10 23.14
N PRO A 10 11.97 9.83 23.30
CA PRO A 10 11.67 8.80 22.32
C PRO A 10 10.17 8.68 22.15
N ARG A 11 9.68 8.82 20.92
CA ARG A 11 8.33 8.38 20.56
C ARG A 11 8.28 6.87 20.78
N GLY A 12 7.22 6.36 21.42
CA GLY A 12 7.05 4.91 21.58
C GLY A 12 7.06 4.21 20.22
N SER A 13 7.46 2.94 20.19
CA SER A 13 7.48 2.14 18.97
C SER A 13 6.10 2.13 18.31
N VAL A 14 6.07 2.33 17.00
CA VAL A 14 4.85 2.20 16.20
C VAL A 14 4.61 0.72 15.92
N SER A 15 3.38 0.26 16.17
CA SER A 15 2.90 -1.03 15.66
C SER A 15 1.94 -0.79 14.50
N PHE A 16 2.01 -1.67 13.51
CA PHE A 16 1.09 -1.73 12.39
C PHE A 16 -0.01 -2.79 12.60
N ASP A 17 -0.01 -3.46 13.75
CA ASP A 17 -0.99 -4.48 14.11
C ASP A 17 -2.32 -3.82 14.52
N VAL A 18 -3.20 -3.65 13.55
CA VAL A 18 -4.59 -3.22 13.78
C VAL A 18 -5.54 -4.27 13.21
N ARG A 19 -6.80 -4.20 13.65
CA ARG A 19 -7.88 -5.06 13.17
C ARG A 19 -9.24 -4.37 13.34
N PRO A 20 -10.27 -4.75 12.58
CA PRO A 20 -11.54 -4.01 12.54
C PRO A 20 -12.20 -3.74 13.90
N ASP A 21 -12.12 -4.66 14.86
CA ASP A 21 -12.68 -4.50 16.22
C ASP A 21 -11.90 -3.48 17.09
N THR A 22 -10.69 -3.10 16.66
CA THR A 22 -9.84 -2.12 17.34
C THR A 22 -9.81 -0.76 16.64
N TYR A 23 -10.45 -0.64 15.48
CA TYR A 23 -10.46 0.61 14.72
C TYR A 23 -11.09 1.74 15.51
N ARG A 24 -10.48 2.91 15.38
CA ARG A 24 -10.93 4.16 15.99
C ARG A 24 -11.36 5.18 14.94
N HIS A 25 -10.98 4.98 13.68
CA HIS A 25 -11.10 6.01 12.65
C HIS A 25 -11.93 5.59 11.45
N TRP A 26 -12.08 4.29 11.22
CA TRP A 26 -12.82 3.76 10.08
C TRP A 26 -13.97 2.84 10.48
N GLN A 27 -15.07 2.91 9.73
CA GLN A 27 -16.15 1.94 9.80
C GLN A 27 -16.28 1.20 8.47
N LEU A 28 -16.44 -0.12 8.55
CA LEU A 28 -16.66 -1.01 7.42
C LEU A 28 -18.10 -1.53 7.42
N ALA A 29 -18.75 -1.49 6.26
CA ALA A 29 -20.04 -2.12 6.02
C ALA A 29 -20.03 -2.82 4.66
N PHE A 30 -20.78 -3.91 4.53
CA PHE A 30 -20.78 -4.76 3.34
C PHE A 30 -22.23 -5.01 2.90
N ASP A 31 -22.51 -4.75 1.63
CA ASP A 31 -23.80 -4.98 0.98
C ASP A 31 -23.56 -5.64 -0.39
N GLY A 32 -23.48 -6.98 -0.38
CA GLY A 32 -23.16 -7.78 -1.56
C GLY A 32 -21.84 -7.33 -2.21
N ALA A 33 -21.92 -6.91 -3.48
CA ALA A 33 -20.75 -6.51 -4.25
C ALA A 33 -20.14 -5.15 -3.86
N VAL A 34 -20.76 -4.43 -2.92
CA VAL A 34 -20.35 -3.08 -2.52
C VAL A 34 -19.95 -3.08 -1.05
N ALA A 35 -18.71 -2.67 -0.77
CA ALA A 35 -18.28 -2.29 0.58
C ALA A 35 -18.39 -0.77 0.75
N THR A 36 -18.67 -0.32 1.98
CA THR A 36 -18.57 1.08 2.37
C THR A 36 -17.49 1.22 3.42
N LEU A 37 -16.52 2.08 3.15
CA LEU A 37 -15.46 2.51 4.04
C LEU A 37 -15.71 3.96 4.44
N ALA A 38 -16.23 4.16 5.66
CA ALA A 38 -16.61 5.47 6.17
C ALA A 38 -15.53 6.02 7.13
N LEU A 39 -15.03 7.22 6.84
CA LEU A 39 -14.04 7.92 7.66
C LEU A 39 -14.74 8.68 8.79
N GLY A 40 -14.58 8.19 10.02
CA GLY A 40 -15.05 8.82 11.24
C GLY A 40 -13.93 8.90 12.26
N VAL A 41 -12.99 9.82 12.06
CA VAL A 41 -11.77 9.91 12.88
C VAL A 41 -12.13 10.23 14.33
N ALA A 42 -11.74 9.38 15.28
CA ALA A 42 -11.76 9.73 16.70
C ALA A 42 -10.73 10.84 17.02
N GLU A 43 -11.22 12.01 17.45
CA GLU A 43 -10.39 13.22 17.60
C GLU A 43 -9.32 13.10 18.69
N ASP A 44 -9.58 12.29 19.72
CA ASP A 44 -8.71 12.06 20.88
C ASP A 44 -7.83 10.80 20.74
N ALA A 45 -7.82 10.18 19.56
CA ALA A 45 -7.07 8.96 19.29
C ALA A 45 -5.86 9.22 18.37
N ALA A 46 -5.15 10.32 18.57
CA ALA A 46 -3.89 10.58 17.89
C ALA A 46 -2.84 9.50 18.21
N LEU A 47 -2.06 9.08 17.22
CA LEU A 47 -0.98 8.09 17.38
C LEU A 47 0.10 8.58 18.36
N HIS A 48 0.34 9.89 18.37
CA HIS A 48 1.27 10.54 19.29
C HIS A 48 0.59 11.66 20.07
N PRO A 49 1.03 11.94 21.30
CA PRO A 49 0.47 13.03 22.09
C PRO A 49 0.83 14.39 21.49
N GLY A 50 0.03 15.41 21.83
CA GLY A 50 0.32 16.81 21.51
C GLY A 50 -0.60 17.44 20.47
N TYR A 51 -1.51 16.67 19.86
CA TYR A 51 -2.50 17.19 18.92
C TYR A 51 -3.81 16.40 18.97
N LYS A 52 -4.90 16.99 18.44
CA LYS A 52 -6.20 16.33 18.24
C LYS A 52 -6.51 16.23 16.75
N LEU A 53 -7.15 15.15 16.36
CA LEU A 53 -7.53 14.84 14.97
C LEU A 53 -8.94 15.37 14.62
N LYS A 54 -9.14 16.68 14.77
CA LYS A 54 -10.43 17.32 14.48
C LYS A 54 -10.78 17.26 13.00
N LEU A 55 -12.07 17.39 12.67
CA LEU A 55 -12.57 17.56 11.30
C LEU A 55 -12.10 16.46 10.33
N ASN A 56 -12.05 15.19 10.76
CA ASN A 56 -11.53 14.09 9.94
C ASN A 56 -10.13 14.40 9.37
N SER A 57 -9.30 15.14 10.10
CA SER A 57 -7.87 15.23 9.79
C SER A 57 -7.17 13.94 10.23
N TYR A 58 -6.08 13.57 9.57
CA TYR A 58 -5.44 12.28 9.81
C TYR A 58 -3.96 12.37 10.17
N ASP A 59 -3.49 11.40 10.94
CA ASP A 59 -2.08 11.10 11.14
C ASP A 59 -1.74 9.70 10.61
N LEU A 60 -0.55 9.18 10.95
CA LEU A 60 -0.13 7.85 10.51
C LEU A 60 -1.07 6.74 11.01
N GLY A 61 -1.62 6.84 12.24
CA GLY A 61 -2.48 5.80 12.81
C GLY A 61 -3.77 5.60 12.02
N VAL A 62 -4.37 6.70 11.55
CA VAL A 62 -5.55 6.65 10.68
C VAL A 62 -5.26 5.94 9.35
N ASP A 63 -4.06 6.12 8.79
CA ASP A 63 -3.68 5.48 7.54
C ASP A 63 -3.27 4.00 7.73
N ILE A 64 -2.74 3.64 8.91
CA ILE A 64 -2.51 2.24 9.29
C ILE A 64 -3.84 1.47 9.28
N GLU A 65 -4.90 2.03 9.88
CA GLU A 65 -6.24 1.44 9.81
C GLU A 65 -6.80 1.38 8.38
N LEU A 66 -6.55 2.40 7.55
CA LEU A 66 -6.95 2.38 6.15
C LEU A 66 -6.25 1.24 5.39
N ALA A 67 -4.93 1.07 5.59
CA ALA A 67 -4.16 0.02 4.95
C ALA A 67 -4.68 -1.38 5.35
N ASP A 68 -4.93 -1.62 6.64
CA ASP A 68 -5.53 -2.89 7.09
C ASP A 68 -6.94 -3.07 6.51
N ALA A 69 -7.78 -2.03 6.49
CA ALA A 69 -9.15 -2.12 5.97
C ALA A 69 -9.18 -2.52 4.49
N LEU A 70 -8.25 -2.01 3.68
CA LEU A 70 -8.08 -2.41 2.29
C LEU A 70 -7.68 -3.89 2.18
N ASP A 71 -6.81 -4.38 3.06
CA ASP A 71 -6.44 -5.81 3.09
C ASP A 71 -7.58 -6.70 3.57
N ARG A 72 -8.38 -6.26 4.55
CA ARG A 72 -9.63 -6.96 4.92
C ARG A 72 -10.53 -7.12 3.70
N ILE A 73 -10.77 -6.05 2.94
CA ILE A 73 -11.59 -6.13 1.73
C ILE A 73 -10.96 -7.08 0.69
N ARG A 74 -9.63 -6.98 0.46
CA ARG A 74 -8.93 -7.81 -0.53
C ARG A 74 -8.97 -9.31 -0.22
N PHE A 75 -8.99 -9.71 1.05
CA PHE A 75 -8.81 -11.11 1.45
C PHE A 75 -10.01 -11.73 2.20
N GLU A 76 -10.76 -10.95 2.97
CA GLU A 76 -11.92 -11.44 3.74
C GLU A 76 -13.23 -11.33 2.95
N HIS A 77 -13.26 -10.50 1.89
CA HIS A 77 -14.47 -10.18 1.12
C HIS A 77 -14.28 -10.39 -0.40
N PRO A 78 -14.22 -11.64 -0.88
CA PRO A 78 -14.14 -11.93 -2.32
C PRO A 78 -15.37 -11.43 -3.09
N GLU A 79 -16.54 -11.31 -2.45
CA GLU A 79 -17.77 -10.83 -3.06
C GLU A 79 -17.73 -9.35 -3.45
N VAL A 80 -16.85 -8.55 -2.81
CA VAL A 80 -16.77 -7.10 -3.00
C VAL A 80 -16.00 -6.75 -4.27
N HIS A 81 -16.63 -5.95 -5.12
CA HIS A 81 -16.08 -5.48 -6.41
C HIS A 81 -15.98 -3.95 -6.48
N CYS A 82 -16.67 -3.23 -5.59
CA CYS A 82 -16.58 -1.78 -5.48
C CYS A 82 -16.54 -1.35 -4.00
N VAL A 83 -15.68 -0.40 -3.68
CA VAL A 83 -15.55 0.19 -2.34
C VAL A 83 -15.94 1.66 -2.42
N ILE A 84 -16.99 2.04 -1.69
CA ILE A 84 -17.34 3.43 -1.47
C ILE A 84 -16.45 3.98 -0.37
N VAL A 85 -15.68 5.03 -0.64
CA VAL A 85 -14.95 5.82 0.38
C VAL A 85 -15.76 7.07 0.66
N THR A 86 -16.16 7.30 1.90
CA THR A 86 -17.04 8.42 2.29
C THR A 86 -16.69 8.98 3.68
N GLY A 87 -17.17 10.17 4.02
CA GLY A 87 -17.10 10.70 5.39
C GLY A 87 -18.28 10.21 6.23
N ALA A 88 -18.01 9.73 7.46
CA ALA A 88 -19.03 9.30 8.41
C ALA A 88 -19.79 10.49 9.06
N ARG A 89 -19.29 11.72 8.89
CA ARG A 89 -19.82 12.94 9.50
C ARG A 89 -20.57 13.78 8.46
N GLU A 90 -21.63 14.47 8.88
CA GLU A 90 -22.39 15.34 7.99
C GLU A 90 -21.52 16.48 7.44
N ARG A 91 -21.59 16.74 6.13
CA ARG A 91 -20.89 17.84 5.43
C ARG A 91 -19.37 17.81 5.57
N LEU A 92 -18.79 16.66 5.93
CA LEU A 92 -17.35 16.51 6.11
C LEU A 92 -16.89 15.18 5.56
N PHE A 93 -16.08 15.24 4.50
CA PHE A 93 -15.37 14.08 3.98
C PHE A 93 -14.07 13.88 4.75
N CYS A 94 -13.07 14.74 4.48
CA CYS A 94 -11.74 14.68 5.08
C CYS A 94 -11.03 16.02 4.93
N SER A 95 -10.39 16.52 6.00
CA SER A 95 -9.64 17.80 5.98
C SER A 95 -8.14 17.65 5.73
N GLY A 96 -7.67 16.43 5.47
CA GLY A 96 -6.28 16.16 5.11
C GLY A 96 -5.37 15.83 6.29
N ALA A 97 -4.07 15.78 6.04
CA ALA A 97 -3.08 15.51 7.07
C ALA A 97 -3.14 16.57 8.18
N ASN A 98 -3.13 16.14 9.43
CA ASN A 98 -3.30 17.05 10.56
C ASN A 98 -2.12 18.04 10.65
N ILE A 99 -2.42 19.33 10.56
CA ILE A 99 -1.41 20.39 10.49
C ILE A 99 -0.58 20.51 11.77
N TYR A 100 -1.16 20.21 12.94
CA TYR A 100 -0.45 20.24 14.22
C TYR A 100 0.48 19.04 14.36
N MET A 101 0.05 17.85 13.92
CA MET A 101 0.91 16.68 13.80
C MET A 101 2.12 16.99 12.91
N LEU A 102 1.89 17.59 11.73
CA LEU A 102 2.97 18.03 10.86
C LEU A 102 3.85 19.10 11.51
N GLY A 103 3.29 20.06 12.24
CA GLY A 103 4.09 21.06 12.98
C GLY A 103 5.02 20.44 14.02
N LEU A 104 4.56 19.38 14.70
CA LEU A 104 5.30 18.69 15.77
C LEU A 104 6.19 17.54 15.28
N ALA A 105 6.10 17.13 14.02
CA ALA A 105 6.84 15.99 13.48
C ALA A 105 8.29 16.33 13.11
N THR A 106 9.21 15.40 13.38
CA THR A 106 10.57 15.44 12.82
C THR A 106 10.53 15.30 11.31
N HIS A 107 11.61 15.70 10.63
CA HIS A 107 11.71 15.55 9.18
C HIS A 107 11.57 14.09 8.74
N ALA A 108 12.29 13.16 9.38
CA ALA A 108 12.22 11.73 9.07
C ALA A 108 10.80 11.18 9.27
N TRP A 109 10.10 11.61 10.31
CA TRP A 109 8.70 11.21 10.55
C TRP A 109 7.77 11.67 9.41
N LYS A 110 7.88 12.93 8.98
CA LYS A 110 7.08 13.44 7.85
C LYS A 110 7.34 12.65 6.57
N VAL A 111 8.60 12.36 6.27
CA VAL A 111 8.98 11.59 5.08
C VAL A 111 8.42 10.17 5.14
N ASN A 112 8.51 9.48 6.29
CA ASN A 112 7.93 8.14 6.46
C ASN A 112 6.40 8.17 6.35
N PHE A 113 5.75 9.16 7.00
CA PHE A 113 4.31 9.39 6.90
C PHE A 113 3.86 9.58 5.45
N CYS A 114 4.51 10.48 4.70
CA CYS A 114 4.20 10.69 3.28
C CYS A 114 4.42 9.42 2.47
N LYS A 115 5.52 8.69 2.72
CA LYS A 115 5.83 7.46 1.98
C LYS A 115 4.77 6.38 2.20
N PHE A 116 4.43 6.08 3.46
CA PHE A 116 3.42 5.09 3.81
C PHE A 116 2.05 5.45 3.22
N THR A 117 1.61 6.69 3.41
CA THR A 117 0.31 7.16 2.91
C THR A 117 0.22 7.16 1.37
N ASN A 118 1.32 7.47 0.68
CA ASN A 118 1.41 7.29 -0.78
C ASN A 118 1.28 5.82 -1.17
N GLU A 119 1.97 4.90 -0.49
CA GLU A 119 1.91 3.46 -0.77
C GLU A 119 0.50 2.90 -0.54
N THR A 120 -0.22 3.33 0.50
CA THR A 120 -1.63 2.97 0.74
C THR A 120 -2.54 3.39 -0.43
N ARG A 121 -2.41 4.62 -0.91
CA ARG A 121 -3.20 5.17 -2.04
C ARG A 121 -2.84 4.51 -3.36
N ASN A 122 -1.56 4.27 -3.61
CA ASN A 122 -1.10 3.49 -4.77
C ASN A 122 -1.67 2.06 -4.73
N GLY A 123 -1.81 1.47 -3.54
CA GLY A 123 -2.44 0.16 -3.34
C GLY A 123 -3.92 0.12 -3.77
N MET A 124 -4.66 1.22 -3.66
CA MET A 124 -6.04 1.29 -4.18
C MET A 124 -6.05 1.18 -5.71
N GLU A 125 -5.17 1.92 -6.38
CA GLU A 125 -5.03 1.89 -7.84
C GLU A 125 -4.49 0.53 -8.33
N ASP A 126 -3.56 -0.07 -7.58
CA ASP A 126 -3.06 -1.43 -7.83
C ASP A 126 -4.19 -2.47 -7.77
N SER A 127 -5.07 -2.40 -6.77
CA SER A 127 -6.23 -3.30 -6.68
C SER A 127 -7.27 -3.06 -7.77
N SER A 128 -7.43 -1.81 -8.23
CA SER A 128 -8.26 -1.49 -9.40
C SER A 128 -7.69 -2.07 -10.69
N ALA A 129 -6.37 -2.07 -10.86
CA ALA A 129 -5.70 -2.63 -12.03
C ALA A 129 -5.65 -4.17 -12.02
N HIS A 130 -5.53 -4.80 -10.85
CA HIS A 130 -5.12 -6.20 -10.76
C HIS A 130 -6.04 -7.10 -9.92
N ASP A 131 -6.78 -6.57 -8.95
CA ASP A 131 -7.51 -7.40 -7.98
C ASP A 131 -9.02 -7.46 -8.25
N GLY A 132 -9.51 -6.66 -9.21
CA GLY A 132 -10.93 -6.58 -9.56
C GLY A 132 -11.77 -5.78 -8.58
N ILE A 133 -11.16 -4.79 -7.91
CA ILE A 133 -11.82 -3.94 -6.91
C ILE A 133 -11.76 -2.49 -7.38
N ARG A 134 -12.92 -1.87 -7.62
CA ARG A 134 -13.05 -0.44 -7.92
C ARG A 134 -13.26 0.38 -6.66
N PHE A 135 -12.99 1.68 -6.73
CA PHE A 135 -13.12 2.63 -5.64
C PHE A 135 -13.92 3.86 -6.08
N LEU A 136 -14.98 4.19 -5.35
CA LEU A 136 -15.78 5.40 -5.55
C LEU A 136 -15.62 6.33 -4.35
N ALA A 137 -15.05 7.51 -4.54
CA ALA A 137 -15.09 8.56 -3.53
C ALA A 137 -16.47 9.24 -3.55
N ALA A 138 -17.29 8.97 -2.54
CA ALA A 138 -18.54 9.68 -2.29
C ALA A 138 -18.26 10.90 -1.40
N VAL A 139 -17.89 12.02 -2.02
CA VAL A 139 -17.52 13.25 -1.32
C VAL A 139 -18.79 13.99 -0.87
N ASN A 140 -19.20 13.71 0.37
CA ASN A 140 -20.41 14.20 1.02
C ASN A 140 -20.21 15.51 1.82
N GLY A 141 -19.14 16.25 1.56
CA GLY A 141 -18.72 17.33 2.43
C GLY A 141 -17.45 18.05 1.99
N ALA A 142 -16.90 18.86 2.91
CA ALA A 142 -15.58 19.47 2.73
C ALA A 142 -14.50 18.39 2.52
N CYS A 143 -13.71 18.57 1.45
CA CYS A 143 -12.66 17.64 1.02
C CYS A 143 -11.39 18.44 0.69
N ALA A 144 -10.44 18.47 1.62
CA ALA A 144 -9.29 19.38 1.55
C ALA A 144 -7.96 18.67 1.71
N GLY A 145 -6.97 19.13 0.94
CA GLY A 145 -5.60 18.65 0.95
C GLY A 145 -5.52 17.14 0.80
N GLY A 146 -4.89 16.47 1.78
CA GLY A 146 -4.82 15.01 1.87
C GLY A 146 -6.16 14.25 1.77
N GLY A 147 -7.28 14.91 2.09
CA GLY A 147 -8.62 14.36 1.87
C GLY A 147 -8.96 14.25 0.39
N TYR A 148 -8.66 15.29 -0.40
CA TYR A 148 -8.78 15.22 -1.84
C TYR A 148 -7.72 14.31 -2.46
N GLU A 149 -6.51 14.21 -1.89
CA GLU A 149 -5.51 13.23 -2.33
C GLU A 149 -5.97 11.77 -2.15
N LEU A 150 -6.73 11.47 -1.10
CA LEU A 150 -7.40 10.18 -0.93
C LEU A 150 -8.49 9.96 -2.00
N ALA A 151 -9.33 10.97 -2.24
CA ALA A 151 -10.36 10.90 -3.29
C ALA A 151 -9.74 10.71 -4.69
N LEU A 152 -8.63 11.39 -4.97
CA LEU A 152 -7.87 11.25 -6.22
C LEU A 152 -7.35 9.84 -6.46
N ALA A 153 -7.10 9.05 -5.40
CA ALA A 153 -6.68 7.65 -5.53
C ALA A 153 -7.82 6.71 -5.92
N CYS A 154 -9.09 7.12 -5.76
CA CYS A 154 -10.25 6.35 -6.22
C CYS A 154 -10.39 6.34 -7.75
N ASP A 155 -11.19 5.42 -8.30
CA ASP A 155 -11.48 5.36 -9.74
C ASP A 155 -12.37 6.53 -10.17
N GLU A 156 -13.41 6.83 -9.38
CA GLU A 156 -14.32 7.96 -9.59
C GLU A 156 -14.49 8.81 -8.31
N ILE A 157 -14.78 10.10 -8.52
CA ILE A 157 -15.13 11.06 -7.47
C ILE A 157 -16.52 11.66 -7.76
N LEU A 158 -17.48 11.36 -6.88
CA LEU A 158 -18.81 11.97 -6.88
C LEU A 158 -18.88 13.02 -5.77
N LEU A 159 -19.13 14.28 -6.13
CA LEU A 159 -19.25 15.39 -5.18
C LEU A 159 -20.73 15.77 -4.95
N ILE A 160 -21.12 15.96 -3.69
CA ILE A 160 -22.44 16.47 -3.35
C ILE A 160 -22.58 17.95 -3.76
N ASP A 161 -23.66 18.30 -4.44
CA ASP A 161 -23.95 19.68 -4.89
C ASP A 161 -24.88 20.41 -3.91
N ASP A 162 -24.38 20.67 -2.72
CA ASP A 162 -25.12 21.32 -1.61
C ASP A 162 -24.77 22.82 -1.44
N ARG A 163 -24.03 23.41 -2.39
CA ARG A 163 -23.47 24.77 -2.37
C ARG A 163 -22.37 25.05 -1.33
N SER A 164 -22.06 24.11 -0.44
CA SER A 164 -21.04 24.23 0.60
C SER A 164 -19.83 23.30 0.39
N SER A 165 -20.07 22.09 -0.10
CA SER A 165 -19.08 21.06 -0.33
C SER A 165 -18.18 21.43 -1.50
N ALA A 166 -16.88 21.28 -1.29
CA ALA A 166 -15.83 21.65 -2.24
C ALA A 166 -14.64 20.71 -2.11
N VAL A 167 -13.92 20.55 -3.22
CA VAL A 167 -12.58 19.94 -3.25
C VAL A 167 -11.53 21.05 -3.24
N SER A 168 -10.41 20.86 -2.55
CA SER A 168 -9.33 21.85 -2.46
C SER A 168 -7.96 21.23 -2.20
N LEU A 169 -6.90 21.90 -2.64
CA LEU A 169 -5.50 21.61 -2.29
C LEU A 169 -4.83 22.87 -1.71
N PRO A 170 -5.12 23.24 -0.45
CA PRO A 170 -4.64 24.47 0.17
C PRO A 170 -3.18 24.39 0.67
N GLU A 171 -2.45 23.30 0.42
CA GLU A 171 -1.14 23.02 1.02
C GLU A 171 -0.13 24.14 0.77
N VAL A 172 -0.08 24.71 -0.44
CA VAL A 172 0.90 25.75 -0.77
C VAL A 172 0.58 27.05 -0.03
N SER A 173 -0.67 27.48 -0.06
CA SER A 173 -1.10 28.77 0.49
C SER A 173 -1.25 28.76 2.01
N LEU A 174 -1.64 27.63 2.60
CA LEU A 174 -1.89 27.51 4.04
C LEU A 174 -0.69 26.96 4.82
N LEU A 175 0.08 26.03 4.23
CA LEU A 175 1.11 25.26 4.93
C LEU A 175 2.52 25.48 4.38
N GLY A 176 2.66 26.12 3.20
CA GLY A 176 3.96 26.30 2.55
C GLY A 176 4.59 24.99 2.09
N VAL A 177 3.79 23.95 1.83
CA VAL A 177 4.24 22.64 1.33
C VAL A 177 3.39 22.21 0.13
N LEU A 178 3.76 21.11 -0.51
CA LEU A 178 3.02 20.58 -1.65
C LEU A 178 1.96 19.55 -1.20
N PRO A 179 0.93 19.31 -2.03
CA PRO A 179 0.11 18.09 -2.00
C PRO A 179 1.00 16.86 -2.26
N GLY A 180 1.64 16.39 -1.20
CA GLY A 180 2.75 15.43 -1.23
C GLY A 180 2.32 13.96 -1.15
N THR A 181 1.02 13.69 -1.01
CA THR A 181 0.44 12.34 -1.03
C THR A 181 -0.01 11.95 -2.44
N GLY A 182 0.76 12.39 -3.44
CA GLY A 182 0.52 12.17 -4.86
C GLY A 182 -0.55 13.08 -5.45
N GLY A 183 -1.00 14.12 -4.74
CA GLY A 183 -2.05 15.03 -5.18
C GLY A 183 -1.74 15.70 -6.50
N LEU A 184 -0.57 16.33 -6.62
CA LEU A 184 -0.17 17.00 -7.87
C LEU A 184 -0.04 16.02 -9.04
N THR A 185 0.58 14.86 -8.81
CA THR A 185 0.78 13.83 -9.83
C THR A 185 -0.56 13.27 -10.30
N ARG A 186 -1.51 12.99 -9.42
CA ARG A 186 -2.85 12.54 -9.82
C ARG A 186 -3.63 13.65 -10.50
N LEU A 187 -3.48 14.90 -10.07
CA LEU A 187 -4.13 16.05 -10.71
C LEU A 187 -3.71 16.20 -12.18
N THR A 188 -2.41 16.05 -12.48
CA THR A 188 -1.89 16.16 -13.85
C THR A 188 -2.02 14.86 -14.64
N ASP A 189 -1.62 13.73 -14.06
CA ASP A 189 -1.39 12.49 -14.81
C ASP A 189 -2.63 11.61 -14.85
N LYS A 190 -3.47 11.64 -13.81
CA LYS A 190 -4.72 10.87 -13.74
C LYS A 190 -5.91 11.70 -14.20
N ARG A 191 -6.15 12.85 -13.56
CA ARG A 191 -7.30 13.72 -13.84
C ARG A 191 -7.14 14.55 -15.12
N LYS A 192 -5.91 14.71 -15.62
CA LYS A 192 -5.59 15.51 -16.81
C LYS A 192 -6.14 16.94 -16.70
N VAL A 193 -6.03 17.54 -15.51
CA VAL A 193 -6.37 18.95 -15.29
C VAL A 193 -5.36 19.82 -16.04
N ARG A 194 -5.84 20.86 -16.71
CA ARG A 194 -4.97 21.80 -17.43
C ARG A 194 -4.03 22.49 -16.43
N ARG A 195 -2.75 22.61 -16.75
CA ARG A 195 -1.70 23.01 -15.79
C ARG A 195 -1.95 24.36 -15.10
N ASP A 196 -2.47 25.33 -15.83
CA ASP A 196 -2.83 26.65 -15.31
C ASP A 196 -4.06 26.61 -14.38
N LEU A 197 -5.04 25.74 -14.65
CA LEU A 197 -6.15 25.51 -13.71
C LEU A 197 -5.68 24.77 -12.46
N ALA A 198 -4.75 23.84 -12.61
CA ALA A 198 -4.11 23.15 -11.49
C ALA A 198 -3.33 24.13 -10.61
N ASP A 199 -2.61 25.10 -11.19
CA ASP A 199 -1.93 26.16 -10.46
C ASP A 199 -2.92 27.00 -9.63
N VAL A 200 -3.98 27.51 -10.26
CA VAL A 200 -5.04 28.25 -9.55
C VAL A 200 -5.67 27.41 -8.43
N PHE A 201 -5.91 26.12 -8.70
CA PHE A 201 -6.50 25.20 -7.73
C PHE A 201 -5.59 24.94 -6.52
N CYS A 202 -4.27 24.86 -6.73
CA CYS A 202 -3.29 24.58 -5.66
C CYS A 202 -2.81 25.83 -4.92
N THR A 203 -3.14 27.03 -5.41
CA THR A 203 -2.73 28.31 -4.81
C THR A 203 -3.90 29.07 -4.18
N THR A 204 -5.11 28.51 -4.20
CA THR A 204 -6.32 29.05 -3.55
C THR A 204 -6.77 28.15 -2.40
N THR A 205 -7.40 28.72 -1.37
CA THR A 205 -7.78 27.96 -0.16
C THR A 205 -9.24 27.51 -0.18
N GLU A 206 -10.08 28.25 -0.88
CA GLU A 206 -11.54 28.13 -0.90
C GLU A 206 -12.02 26.91 -1.69
N GLY A 207 -11.16 26.37 -2.56
CA GLY A 207 -11.45 25.21 -3.39
C GLY A 207 -12.44 25.46 -4.53
N VAL A 208 -12.89 24.37 -5.13
CA VAL A 208 -13.81 24.35 -6.27
C VAL A 208 -14.99 23.45 -5.96
N ARG A 209 -16.20 23.92 -6.30
CA ARG A 209 -17.48 23.26 -6.06
C ARG A 209 -18.36 23.23 -7.29
N GLY A 210 -19.41 22.42 -7.26
CA GLY A 210 -20.46 22.38 -8.27
C GLY A 210 -19.92 22.11 -9.67
N GLN A 211 -20.61 22.61 -10.71
CA GLN A 211 -20.29 22.31 -12.11
C GLN A 211 -18.85 22.65 -12.49
N ARG A 212 -18.27 23.71 -11.90
CA ARG A 212 -16.87 24.08 -12.12
C ARG A 212 -15.89 22.96 -11.75
N ALA A 213 -16.19 22.16 -10.72
CA ALA A 213 -15.33 21.03 -10.34
C ALA A 213 -15.30 19.94 -11.42
N VAL A 214 -16.43 19.71 -12.09
CA VAL A 214 -16.54 18.77 -13.20
C VAL A 214 -15.84 19.32 -14.44
N ASP A 215 -16.13 20.58 -14.78
CA ASP A 215 -15.56 21.25 -15.97
C ASP A 215 -14.03 21.30 -15.92
N TRP A 216 -13.46 21.46 -14.72
CA TRP A 216 -12.01 21.47 -14.48
C TRP A 216 -11.43 20.06 -14.33
N ARG A 217 -12.25 19.00 -14.42
CA ARG A 217 -11.88 17.58 -14.24
C ARG A 217 -11.41 17.21 -12.84
N LEU A 218 -11.77 18.01 -11.84
CA LEU A 218 -11.44 17.75 -10.43
C LEU A 218 -12.31 16.62 -9.87
N VAL A 219 -13.56 16.51 -10.32
CA VAL A 219 -14.48 15.42 -9.96
C VAL A 219 -15.15 14.88 -11.22
N ASP A 220 -15.70 13.67 -11.14
CA ASP A 220 -16.34 13.01 -12.30
C ASP A 220 -17.81 13.38 -12.44
N ALA A 221 -18.48 13.58 -11.31
CA ALA A 221 -19.90 13.88 -11.31
C ALA A 221 -20.35 14.65 -10.06
N LEU A 222 -21.56 15.19 -10.16
CA LEU A 222 -22.27 15.82 -9.07
C LEU A 222 -23.57 15.06 -8.78
N ALA A 223 -24.02 15.12 -7.54
CA ALA A 223 -25.38 14.74 -7.18
C ALA A 223 -25.98 15.72 -6.18
N LYS A 224 -27.25 16.09 -6.40
CA LYS A 224 -27.98 16.95 -5.46
C LYS A 224 -28.16 16.24 -4.12
N PRO A 225 -28.30 16.97 -3.01
CA PRO A 225 -28.40 16.36 -1.67
C PRO A 225 -29.51 15.32 -1.55
N ALA A 226 -30.69 15.60 -2.13
CA ALA A 226 -31.84 14.70 -2.11
C ALA A 226 -31.59 13.38 -2.88
N ASP A 227 -30.70 13.39 -3.86
CA ASP A 227 -30.40 12.24 -4.73
C ASP A 227 -29.07 11.56 -4.38
N PHE A 228 -28.23 12.19 -3.55
CA PHE A 228 -26.83 11.80 -3.38
C PHE A 228 -26.67 10.32 -3.01
N ALA A 229 -27.40 9.85 -1.99
CA ALA A 229 -27.34 8.45 -1.56
C ALA A 229 -27.78 7.46 -2.65
N ARG A 230 -28.78 7.82 -3.47
CA ARG A 230 -29.24 6.99 -4.58
C ARG A 230 -28.18 6.93 -5.68
N VAL A 231 -27.62 8.08 -6.07
CA VAL A 231 -26.60 8.17 -7.12
C VAL A 231 -25.29 7.48 -6.71
N VAL A 232 -24.89 7.57 -5.44
CA VAL A 232 -23.74 6.81 -4.89
C VAL A 232 -23.94 5.32 -5.12
N ARG A 233 -25.11 4.77 -4.73
CA ARG A 233 -25.41 3.33 -4.91
C ARG A 233 -25.42 2.93 -6.39
N GLU A 234 -26.08 3.71 -7.25
CA GLU A 234 -26.13 3.45 -8.69
C GLU A 234 -24.74 3.40 -9.31
N ARG A 235 -23.87 4.37 -8.98
CA ARG A 235 -22.48 4.41 -9.47
C ARG A 235 -21.63 3.29 -8.90
N ALA A 236 -21.75 3.00 -7.61
CA ALA A 236 -21.01 1.90 -6.98
C ALA A 236 -21.36 0.55 -7.63
N THR A 237 -22.64 0.28 -7.87
CA THR A 237 -23.11 -0.91 -8.58
C THR A 237 -22.62 -0.94 -10.03
N ALA A 238 -22.64 0.19 -10.74
CA ALA A 238 -22.12 0.27 -12.10
C ALA A 238 -20.60 0.00 -12.17
N LEU A 239 -19.83 0.54 -11.23
CA LEU A 239 -18.39 0.26 -11.11
C LEU A 239 -18.11 -1.20 -10.75
N ALA A 240 -18.88 -1.79 -9.83
CA ALA A 240 -18.78 -3.22 -9.53
C ALA A 240 -19.04 -4.09 -10.76
N ALA A 241 -20.02 -3.71 -11.60
CA ALA A 241 -20.34 -4.41 -12.84
C ALA A 241 -19.30 -4.21 -13.96
N SER A 242 -18.53 -3.11 -13.93
CA SER A 242 -17.52 -2.78 -14.93
C SER A 242 -16.21 -3.58 -14.76
N VAL A 243 -16.06 -4.31 -13.65
CA VAL A 243 -14.89 -5.19 -13.43
C VAL A 243 -14.79 -6.22 -14.56
N PRO A 244 -13.66 -6.25 -15.31
CA PRO A 244 -13.45 -7.18 -16.42
C PRO A 244 -13.57 -8.64 -15.98
N ALA A 245 -14.10 -9.50 -16.85
CA ALA A 245 -14.31 -10.92 -16.54
C ALA A 245 -13.06 -11.65 -15.98
N PRO A 246 -11.83 -11.45 -16.49
CA PRO A 246 -10.64 -12.11 -15.94
C PRO A 246 -10.27 -11.66 -14.52
N LEU A 247 -10.68 -10.45 -14.11
CA LEU A 247 -10.40 -9.90 -12.78
C LEU A 247 -11.59 -10.07 -11.82
N ARG A 248 -12.73 -10.55 -12.33
CA ARG A 248 -13.94 -10.71 -11.54
C ARG A 248 -13.69 -11.68 -10.39
N ARG A 249 -14.16 -11.31 -9.20
CA ARG A 249 -14.03 -12.08 -7.98
C ARG A 249 -15.33 -12.89 -7.76
N PRO A 250 -15.30 -13.99 -7.02
CA PRO A 250 -16.49 -14.81 -6.79
C PRO A 250 -17.43 -14.16 -5.77
N SER A 251 -18.74 -14.18 -6.04
CA SER A 251 -19.77 -13.59 -5.18
C SER A 251 -20.30 -14.52 -4.08
N ASP A 252 -20.09 -15.83 -4.22
CA ASP A 252 -20.63 -16.89 -3.37
C ASP A 252 -19.54 -17.69 -2.64
N THR A 253 -18.33 -17.14 -2.58
CA THR A 253 -17.18 -17.74 -1.89
C THR A 253 -16.92 -17.02 -0.57
N LYS A 254 -16.59 -17.76 0.49
CA LYS A 254 -16.14 -17.16 1.74
C LYS A 254 -14.67 -16.74 1.60
N GLY A 255 -14.33 -15.52 2.02
CA GLY A 255 -12.94 -15.08 2.12
C GLY A 255 -12.14 -15.82 3.18
N ILE A 256 -10.90 -15.40 3.37
CA ILE A 256 -9.99 -15.95 4.39
C ILE A 256 -9.76 -14.93 5.50
N ALA A 257 -9.77 -15.37 6.76
CA ALA A 257 -9.48 -14.48 7.87
C ALA A 257 -7.98 -14.12 7.92
N LEU A 258 -7.65 -12.82 7.99
CA LEU A 258 -6.27 -12.38 8.17
C LEU A 258 -5.93 -12.29 9.67
N THR A 259 -5.31 -13.34 10.22
CA THR A 259 -4.81 -13.32 11.60
C THR A 259 -3.57 -12.42 11.71
N PRO A 260 -3.33 -11.69 12.81
CA PRO A 260 -2.13 -10.88 12.97
C PRO A 260 -0.84 -11.68 12.67
N PRO A 261 0.19 -11.08 12.04
CA PRO A 261 1.49 -11.73 11.88
C PRO A 261 2.05 -12.16 13.25
N ALA A 262 2.59 -13.37 13.34
CA ALA A 262 3.14 -13.90 14.58
C ALA A 262 4.54 -13.31 14.84
N ARG A 263 4.59 -12.03 15.21
CA ARG A 263 5.83 -11.29 15.46
C ARG A 263 6.28 -11.42 16.91
N THR A 264 7.52 -11.84 17.12
CA THR A 264 8.23 -11.70 18.39
C THR A 264 9.22 -10.53 18.28
N VAL A 265 9.14 -9.58 19.21
CA VAL A 265 10.04 -8.42 19.28
C VAL A 265 11.05 -8.64 20.39
N GLU A 266 12.33 -8.67 20.03
CA GLU A 266 13.48 -8.73 20.94
C GLU A 266 14.24 -7.40 20.89
N GLN A 267 15.22 -7.21 21.79
CA GLN A 267 16.02 -5.97 21.84
C GLN A 267 16.69 -5.64 20.49
N ASP A 268 17.24 -6.68 19.85
CA ASP A 268 18.03 -6.57 18.62
C ASP A 268 17.51 -7.54 17.53
N ALA A 269 16.23 -7.95 17.59
CA ALA A 269 15.64 -8.79 16.56
C ALA A 269 14.12 -8.63 16.43
N TYR A 270 13.62 -8.85 15.21
CA TYR A 270 12.20 -9.12 14.93
C TYR A 270 12.09 -10.51 14.33
N ARG A 271 11.30 -11.40 14.94
CA ARG A 271 11.16 -12.79 14.49
C ARG A 271 9.74 -13.10 14.05
N TYR A 272 9.65 -13.73 12.90
CA TYR A 272 8.45 -14.28 12.29
C TYR A 272 8.75 -15.72 11.86
N GLU A 273 7.76 -16.41 11.28
CA GLU A 273 7.97 -17.77 10.78
C GLU A 273 8.82 -17.77 9.50
N THR A 274 8.51 -16.88 8.56
CA THR A 274 9.17 -16.79 7.24
C THR A 274 10.25 -15.72 7.17
N VAL A 275 10.29 -14.78 8.11
CA VAL A 275 11.26 -13.68 8.14
C VAL A 275 11.95 -13.59 9.50
N THR A 276 13.25 -13.31 9.51
CA THR A 276 13.99 -12.93 10.72
C THR A 276 14.79 -11.68 10.42
N ILE A 277 14.70 -10.69 11.30
CA ILE A 277 15.53 -9.49 11.29
C ILE A 277 16.44 -9.54 12.50
N GLU A 278 17.74 -9.39 12.29
CA GLU A 278 18.73 -9.21 13.35
C GLU A 278 19.37 -7.83 13.18
N VAL A 279 19.34 -7.00 14.23
CA VAL A 279 19.79 -5.61 14.18
C VAL A 279 21.15 -5.49 14.88
N ASP A 280 22.18 -5.14 14.12
CA ASP A 280 23.47 -4.73 14.64
C ASP A 280 23.51 -3.19 14.71
N ARG A 281 23.26 -2.66 15.90
CA ARG A 281 23.23 -1.21 16.16
C ARG A 281 24.61 -0.57 16.07
N ALA A 282 25.67 -1.33 16.37
CA ALA A 282 27.05 -0.83 16.27
C ALA A 282 27.46 -0.67 14.81
N ALA A 283 27.12 -1.66 13.97
CA ALA A 283 27.35 -1.61 12.52
C ALA A 283 26.30 -0.78 11.76
N ARG A 284 25.19 -0.38 12.41
CA ARG A 284 23.99 0.25 11.81
C ARG A 284 23.40 -0.56 10.66
N LEU A 285 23.31 -1.87 10.89
CA LEU A 285 22.93 -2.86 9.89
C LEU A 285 21.77 -3.73 10.40
N ALA A 286 20.81 -4.04 9.51
CA ALA A 286 19.80 -5.08 9.75
C ALA A 286 20.04 -6.25 8.79
N ASN A 287 20.22 -7.45 9.34
CA ASN A 287 20.29 -8.69 8.59
C ASN A 287 18.87 -9.27 8.44
N ILE A 288 18.32 -9.22 7.23
CA ILE A 288 16.98 -9.71 6.90
C ILE A 288 17.13 -11.09 6.26
N ILE A 289 16.72 -12.13 6.98
CA ILE A 289 16.76 -13.52 6.54
C ILE A 289 15.34 -13.95 6.16
N VAL A 290 15.13 -14.27 4.89
CA VAL A 290 13.84 -14.76 4.36
C VAL A 290 13.92 -16.26 4.10
N ARG A 291 12.97 -17.02 4.63
CA ARG A 291 12.95 -18.49 4.56
C ARG A 291 12.03 -18.96 3.45
N ALA A 292 12.53 -19.87 2.61
CA ALA A 292 11.74 -20.64 1.65
C ALA A 292 10.76 -21.59 2.37
N PRO A 293 9.70 -22.08 1.72
CA PRO A 293 8.78 -23.02 2.34
C PRO A 293 9.44 -24.39 2.52
N ASP A 294 9.14 -25.05 3.64
CA ASP A 294 9.58 -26.43 3.88
C ASP A 294 8.67 -27.47 3.19
N ALA A 295 7.43 -27.08 2.88
CA ALA A 295 6.42 -27.95 2.28
C ALA A 295 6.17 -27.62 0.80
N ALA A 296 5.81 -28.64 0.03
CA ALA A 296 5.34 -28.51 -1.34
C ALA A 296 4.12 -27.58 -1.45
N PRO A 297 3.90 -26.93 -2.61
CA PRO A 297 2.71 -26.12 -2.81
C PRO A 297 1.43 -26.97 -2.68
N PRO A 298 0.29 -26.34 -2.36
CA PRO A 298 -1.01 -27.00 -2.42
C PRO A 298 -1.29 -27.60 -3.80
N VAL A 299 -2.16 -28.60 -3.86
CA VAL A 299 -2.52 -29.27 -5.13
C VAL A 299 -3.24 -28.34 -6.10
N ASP A 300 -4.08 -27.44 -5.58
CA ASP A 300 -4.86 -26.45 -6.33
C ASP A 300 -5.15 -25.19 -5.48
N ALA A 301 -5.80 -24.20 -6.09
CA ALA A 301 -6.14 -22.95 -5.42
C ALA A 301 -7.18 -23.11 -4.28
N GLY A 302 -8.04 -24.14 -4.33
CA GLY A 302 -8.97 -24.45 -3.26
C GLY A 302 -8.26 -24.93 -1.99
N ALA A 303 -7.26 -25.80 -2.16
CA ALA A 303 -6.37 -26.24 -1.08
C ALA A 303 -5.53 -25.08 -0.53
N ALA A 304 -5.08 -24.14 -1.37
CA ALA A 304 -4.44 -22.91 -0.91
C ALA A 304 -5.40 -22.05 -0.07
N GLN A 305 -6.65 -21.88 -0.50
CA GLN A 305 -7.67 -21.16 0.26
C GLN A 305 -7.98 -21.82 1.60
N ALA A 306 -8.00 -23.15 1.67
CA ALA A 306 -8.19 -23.89 2.91
C ALA A 306 -7.06 -23.65 3.94
N GLN A 307 -5.85 -23.34 3.48
CA GLN A 307 -4.74 -22.94 4.36
C GLN A 307 -4.87 -21.49 4.87
N GLY A 308 -5.71 -20.67 4.24
CA GLY A 308 -6.00 -19.30 4.64
C GLY A 308 -4.74 -18.43 4.73
N ALA A 309 -4.66 -17.60 5.78
CA ALA A 309 -3.50 -16.73 6.02
C ALA A 309 -2.19 -17.50 6.33
N ALA A 310 -2.26 -18.80 6.59
CA ALA A 310 -1.08 -19.64 6.79
C ALA A 310 -0.48 -20.16 5.48
N TRP A 311 -1.16 -20.00 4.34
CA TRP A 311 -0.62 -20.33 3.03
C TRP A 311 0.67 -19.54 2.77
N TYR A 312 1.77 -20.25 2.48
CA TYR A 312 3.12 -19.69 2.53
C TYR A 312 3.32 -18.39 1.73
N PRO A 313 2.92 -18.25 0.45
CA PRO A 313 3.14 -17.00 -0.29
C PRO A 313 2.45 -15.79 0.34
N LEU A 314 1.25 -15.99 0.91
CA LEU A 314 0.52 -14.93 1.62
C LEU A 314 1.16 -14.64 2.98
N LYS A 315 1.54 -15.67 3.73
CA LYS A 315 2.26 -15.51 5.00
C LYS A 315 3.54 -14.71 4.80
N LEU A 316 4.35 -15.08 3.80
CA LEU A 316 5.57 -14.39 3.42
C LEU A 316 5.30 -12.91 3.11
N ALA A 317 4.30 -12.61 2.27
CA ALA A 317 3.97 -11.22 1.92
C ALA A 317 3.68 -10.38 3.16
N ARG A 318 2.86 -10.92 4.07
CA ARG A 318 2.41 -10.20 5.28
C ARG A 318 3.51 -10.02 6.31
N GLU A 319 4.29 -11.06 6.56
CA GLU A 319 5.40 -11.00 7.52
C GLU A 319 6.54 -10.12 6.99
N LEU A 320 6.82 -10.16 5.68
CA LEU A 320 7.83 -9.30 5.07
C LEU A 320 7.39 -7.83 5.02
N ASP A 321 6.15 -7.53 4.67
CA ASP A 321 5.66 -6.13 4.68
C ASP A 321 5.71 -5.53 6.08
N ASP A 322 5.25 -6.28 7.09
CA ASP A 322 5.34 -5.87 8.48
C ASP A 322 6.80 -5.66 8.94
N ALA A 323 7.71 -6.58 8.60
CA ALA A 323 9.14 -6.46 8.88
C ALA A 323 9.74 -5.17 8.28
N ILE A 324 9.39 -4.84 7.03
CA ILE A 324 9.83 -3.60 6.35
C ILE A 324 9.28 -2.37 7.07
N LEU A 325 8.00 -2.38 7.44
CA LEU A 325 7.34 -1.28 8.14
C LEU A 325 7.93 -1.02 9.53
N MET A 326 8.18 -2.09 10.28
CA MET A 326 8.84 -2.04 11.58
C MET A 326 10.25 -1.42 11.46
N LEU A 327 11.06 -1.90 10.51
CA LEU A 327 12.40 -1.34 10.28
C LEU A 327 12.38 0.12 9.82
N ARG A 328 11.51 0.48 8.87
CA ARG A 328 11.42 1.85 8.34
C ARG A 328 11.09 2.87 9.43
N THR A 329 10.15 2.50 10.31
CA THR A 329 9.51 3.42 11.24
C THR A 329 10.23 3.47 12.58
N ASN A 330 10.69 2.31 13.09
CA ASN A 330 11.24 2.20 14.43
C ASN A 330 12.78 2.14 14.45
N GLU A 331 13.42 1.75 13.35
CA GLU A 331 14.88 1.61 13.26
C GLU A 331 15.49 2.66 12.29
N GLY A 332 15.30 3.94 12.65
CA GLY A 332 15.73 5.09 11.85
C GLY A 332 17.25 5.21 11.63
N GLU A 333 18.04 4.78 12.62
CA GLU A 333 19.51 4.83 12.60
C GLU A 333 20.17 3.64 11.87
N ILE A 334 19.38 2.61 11.55
CA ILE A 334 19.85 1.40 10.86
C ILE A 334 19.77 1.64 9.35
N GLY A 335 20.85 2.17 8.79
CA GLY A 335 20.91 2.66 7.41
C GLY A 335 21.13 1.60 6.33
N THR A 336 21.60 0.40 6.70
CA THR A 336 21.91 -0.68 5.74
C THR A 336 21.12 -1.94 6.05
N TRP A 337 20.48 -2.50 5.03
CA TRP A 337 19.79 -3.79 5.10
C TRP A 337 20.57 -4.83 4.28
N VAL A 338 20.92 -5.93 4.91
CA VAL A 338 21.54 -7.07 4.28
C VAL A 338 20.51 -8.18 4.14
N ILE A 339 20.17 -8.53 2.91
CA ILE A 339 19.15 -9.52 2.61
C ILE A 339 19.82 -10.87 2.33
N ARG A 340 19.30 -11.91 2.96
CA ARG A 340 19.70 -13.31 2.81
C ARG A 340 18.46 -14.17 2.67
N THR A 341 18.62 -15.31 2.00
CA THR A 341 17.58 -16.33 1.89
C THR A 341 18.06 -17.64 2.50
N ARG A 342 17.17 -18.49 3.01
CA ARG A 342 17.49 -19.82 3.54
C ARG A 342 16.40 -20.83 3.22
N GLY A 343 16.77 -22.09 2.97
CA GLY A 343 15.84 -23.19 2.69
C GLY A 343 16.11 -23.84 1.33
N ASP A 344 15.10 -24.52 0.78
CA ASP A 344 15.21 -25.25 -0.48
C ASP A 344 14.69 -24.42 -1.67
N ALA A 345 15.59 -24.16 -2.63
CA ALA A 345 15.25 -23.46 -3.87
C ALA A 345 14.20 -24.22 -4.70
N ALA A 346 14.22 -25.56 -4.69
CA ALA A 346 13.28 -26.37 -5.46
C ALA A 346 11.83 -26.18 -4.97
N GLN A 347 11.65 -26.06 -3.65
CA GLN A 347 10.35 -25.76 -3.06
C GLN A 347 9.85 -24.38 -3.51
N MET A 348 10.71 -23.36 -3.45
CA MET A 348 10.32 -22.02 -3.89
C MET A 348 9.90 -21.99 -5.38
N LEU A 349 10.64 -22.69 -6.25
CA LEU A 349 10.30 -22.79 -7.68
C LEU A 349 8.97 -23.55 -7.90
N ALA A 350 8.68 -24.58 -7.10
CA ALA A 350 7.40 -25.29 -7.17
C ALA A 350 6.22 -24.39 -6.79
N HIS A 351 6.39 -23.56 -5.75
CA HIS A 351 5.38 -22.56 -5.36
C HIS A 351 5.19 -21.48 -6.44
N ASP A 352 6.25 -21.05 -7.11
CA ASP A 352 6.11 -20.11 -8.23
C ASP A 352 5.36 -20.69 -9.42
N ALA A 353 5.65 -21.95 -9.79
CA ALA A 353 4.91 -22.65 -10.83
C ALA A 353 3.43 -22.81 -10.48
N PHE A 354 3.12 -23.03 -9.20
CA PHE A 354 1.75 -23.01 -8.69
C PHE A 354 1.10 -21.63 -8.87
N LEU A 355 1.76 -20.55 -8.43
CA LEU A 355 1.23 -19.19 -8.55
C LEU A 355 0.96 -18.81 -10.01
N ALA A 356 1.87 -19.14 -10.93
CA ALA A 356 1.74 -18.87 -12.35
C ALA A 356 0.56 -19.63 -12.98
N ARG A 357 0.36 -20.90 -12.60
CA ARG A 357 -0.75 -21.74 -13.08
C ARG A 357 -2.12 -21.26 -12.57
N GLU A 358 -2.20 -20.84 -11.31
CA GLU A 358 -3.47 -20.56 -10.62
C GLU A 358 -3.87 -19.06 -10.62
N THR A 359 -3.26 -18.22 -11.46
CA THR A 359 -3.50 -16.75 -11.51
C THR A 359 -4.96 -16.34 -11.75
N GLY A 360 -5.78 -17.23 -12.33
CA GLY A 360 -7.21 -17.02 -12.50
C GLY A 360 -7.99 -16.99 -11.17
N HIS A 361 -7.49 -17.65 -10.13
CA HIS A 361 -8.15 -17.71 -8.83
C HIS A 361 -7.97 -16.41 -8.04
N TRP A 362 -9.06 -15.90 -7.46
CA TRP A 362 -9.10 -14.59 -6.79
C TRP A 362 -8.07 -14.46 -5.67
N LEU A 363 -7.94 -15.50 -4.82
CA LEU A 363 -7.02 -15.49 -3.68
C LEU A 363 -5.56 -15.52 -4.13
N VAL A 364 -5.24 -16.28 -5.18
CA VAL A 364 -3.89 -16.38 -5.74
C VAL A 364 -3.50 -15.03 -6.31
N ARG A 365 -4.40 -14.40 -7.08
CA ARG A 365 -4.20 -13.05 -7.63
C ARG A 365 -4.02 -11.99 -6.55
N ALA A 366 -4.87 -11.99 -5.52
CA ALA A 366 -4.74 -11.07 -4.38
C ALA A 366 -3.42 -11.26 -3.62
N THR A 367 -2.95 -12.51 -3.49
CA THR A 367 -1.67 -12.85 -2.85
C THR A 367 -0.47 -12.40 -3.69
N ILE A 368 -0.52 -12.58 -5.02
CA ILE A 368 0.47 -12.01 -5.95
C ILE A 368 0.48 -10.48 -5.83
N GLY A 369 -0.70 -9.85 -5.69
CA GLY A 369 -0.83 -8.42 -5.43
C GLY A 369 -0.17 -7.97 -4.13
N ALA A 370 -0.34 -8.72 -3.04
CA ALA A 370 0.33 -8.43 -1.77
C ALA A 370 1.86 -8.54 -1.89
N LEU A 371 2.38 -9.58 -2.53
CA LEU A 371 3.83 -9.73 -2.79
C LEU A 371 4.36 -8.57 -3.65
N ARG A 372 3.67 -8.23 -4.74
CA ARG A 372 4.02 -7.10 -5.61
C ARG A 372 4.13 -5.79 -4.84
N ARG A 373 3.11 -5.45 -4.04
CA ARG A 373 3.10 -4.22 -3.24
C ARG A 373 4.22 -4.22 -2.19
N THR A 374 4.48 -5.36 -1.56
CA THR A 374 5.57 -5.54 -0.59
C THR A 374 6.95 -5.34 -1.22
N PHE A 375 7.20 -5.89 -2.41
CA PHE A 375 8.48 -5.70 -3.10
C PHE A 375 8.65 -4.27 -3.62
N ASN A 376 7.57 -3.61 -4.06
CA ASN A 376 7.63 -2.19 -4.42
C ASN A 376 7.96 -1.31 -3.21
N ARG A 377 7.50 -1.71 -2.01
CA ARG A 377 7.92 -1.09 -0.75
C ARG A 377 9.42 -1.27 -0.51
N LEU A 378 10.03 -2.41 -0.79
CA LEU A 378 11.49 -2.55 -0.65
C LEU A 378 12.24 -1.48 -1.45
N GLU A 379 11.93 -1.32 -2.73
CA GLU A 379 12.64 -0.41 -3.65
C GLU A 379 12.61 1.07 -3.24
N VAL A 380 11.49 1.55 -2.71
CA VAL A 380 11.35 2.95 -2.30
C VAL A 380 11.74 3.19 -0.83
N SER A 381 12.30 2.16 -0.17
CA SER A 381 12.85 2.29 1.18
C SER A 381 14.11 3.15 1.15
N SER A 382 14.22 4.09 2.09
CA SER A 382 15.39 4.98 2.19
C SER A 382 16.49 4.30 3.01
N ARG A 383 17.02 3.19 2.48
CA ARG A 383 18.02 2.31 3.09
C ARG A 383 18.92 1.75 2.00
N GLY A 384 20.21 1.60 2.28
CA GLY A 384 21.11 0.86 1.39
C GLY A 384 20.84 -0.63 1.50
N MET A 385 20.65 -1.34 0.39
CA MET A 385 20.24 -2.74 0.36
C MET A 385 21.27 -3.62 -0.36
N PHE A 386 21.77 -4.63 0.35
CA PHE A 386 22.75 -5.58 -0.16
C PHE A 386 22.18 -6.99 -0.09
N ALA A 387 22.09 -7.70 -1.20
CA ALA A 387 21.77 -9.12 -1.21
C ALA A 387 23.07 -9.95 -1.17
N LEU A 388 23.18 -10.87 -0.20
CA LEU A 388 24.33 -11.75 -0.06
C LEU A 388 23.92 -13.20 -0.35
N VAL A 389 24.30 -13.66 -1.54
CA VAL A 389 24.10 -15.05 -2.00
C VAL A 389 25.28 -15.88 -1.50
N ASP A 390 25.14 -16.47 -0.32
CA ASP A 390 26.15 -17.26 0.37
C ASP A 390 25.76 -18.73 0.51
N ARG A 391 26.62 -19.56 1.12
CA ARG A 391 26.31 -21.00 1.32
C ARG A 391 24.99 -21.13 2.10
N GLY A 392 24.09 -21.96 1.58
CA GLY A 392 22.75 -22.16 2.14
C GLY A 392 21.71 -21.13 1.70
N SER A 393 22.07 -20.18 0.82
CA SER A 393 21.08 -19.33 0.15
C SER A 393 20.18 -20.08 -0.82
N CYS A 394 18.94 -19.62 -0.94
CA CYS A 394 17.92 -20.11 -1.87
C CYS A 394 17.28 -18.94 -2.64
N PHE A 395 18.11 -18.09 -3.24
CA PHE A 395 17.67 -16.97 -4.09
C PHE A 395 17.11 -17.50 -5.41
N ALA A 396 15.88 -18.02 -5.37
CA ALA A 396 15.19 -18.65 -6.48
C ALA A 396 13.81 -18.01 -6.68
N GLY A 397 13.48 -17.68 -7.92
CA GLY A 397 12.14 -17.25 -8.31
C GLY A 397 11.65 -16.03 -7.53
N THR A 398 10.52 -16.13 -6.82
CA THR A 398 10.00 -15.06 -5.95
C THR A 398 11.05 -14.53 -4.96
N LEU A 399 11.88 -15.40 -4.34
CA LEU A 399 12.92 -14.94 -3.43
C LEU A 399 14.11 -14.28 -4.13
N PHE A 400 14.29 -14.52 -5.44
CA PHE A 400 15.30 -13.81 -6.23
C PHE A 400 14.92 -12.34 -6.48
N GLU A 401 13.64 -11.96 -6.38
CA GLU A 401 13.22 -10.54 -6.45
C GLU A 401 13.90 -9.70 -5.37
N LEU A 402 14.20 -10.27 -4.20
CA LEU A 402 14.92 -9.59 -3.13
C LEU A 402 16.35 -9.19 -3.55
N ALA A 403 17.02 -10.01 -4.35
CA ALA A 403 18.33 -9.68 -4.90
C ALA A 403 18.23 -8.68 -6.06
N LEU A 404 17.15 -8.73 -6.83
CA LEU A 404 16.89 -7.78 -7.92
C LEU A 404 16.52 -6.39 -7.40
N ALA A 405 15.83 -6.30 -6.25
CA ALA A 405 15.47 -5.06 -5.58
C ALA A 405 16.65 -4.41 -4.81
N ALA A 406 17.70 -5.18 -4.50
CA ALA A 406 18.87 -4.68 -3.78
C ALA A 406 19.75 -3.79 -4.68
N ASP A 407 20.35 -2.75 -4.09
CA ASP A 407 21.33 -1.89 -4.77
C ASP A 407 22.50 -2.70 -5.32
N ARG A 408 22.93 -3.71 -4.53
CA ARG A 408 24.01 -4.63 -4.90
C ARG A 408 23.66 -6.05 -4.51
N ALA A 409 24.04 -6.99 -5.37
CA ALA A 409 23.99 -8.42 -5.08
C ALA A 409 25.41 -8.99 -5.20
N TYR A 410 25.89 -9.63 -4.13
CA TYR A 410 27.18 -10.31 -4.10
C TYR A 410 26.95 -11.81 -3.93
N MET A 411 27.60 -12.59 -4.78
CA MET A 411 27.49 -14.05 -4.78
C MET A 411 28.84 -14.68 -4.51
N LEU A 412 28.86 -15.62 -3.55
CA LEU A 412 30.06 -16.38 -3.23
C LEU A 412 30.45 -17.27 -4.42
N ALA A 413 31.59 -16.96 -5.04
CA ALA A 413 32.19 -17.80 -6.07
C ALA A 413 32.99 -18.94 -5.42
N ALA A 414 32.44 -20.15 -5.44
CA ALA A 414 33.08 -21.38 -4.98
C ALA A 414 32.60 -22.55 -5.84
N GLU A 415 33.38 -23.64 -5.92
CA GLU A 415 33.05 -24.83 -6.70
C GLU A 415 31.71 -25.46 -6.26
N ASP A 416 31.53 -25.63 -4.95
CA ASP A 416 30.25 -25.96 -4.30
C ASP A 416 29.55 -24.70 -3.78
N GLY A 417 29.58 -23.62 -4.57
CA GLY A 417 28.96 -22.34 -4.24
C GLY A 417 27.43 -22.38 -4.29
N PRO A 418 26.75 -21.37 -3.73
CA PRO A 418 25.31 -21.24 -3.88
C PRO A 418 24.92 -21.08 -5.35
N ARG A 419 23.64 -21.27 -5.65
CA ARG A 419 23.07 -20.97 -6.98
C ARG A 419 21.88 -20.03 -6.84
N VAL A 420 21.60 -19.32 -7.93
CA VAL A 420 20.36 -18.55 -8.11
C VAL A 420 19.55 -19.21 -9.21
N ALA A 421 18.23 -19.10 -9.15
CA ALA A 421 17.34 -19.63 -10.17
C ALA A 421 16.23 -18.62 -10.51
N LEU A 422 15.84 -18.59 -11.78
CA LEU A 422 14.71 -17.78 -12.24
C LEU A 422 13.46 -18.64 -12.35
N SER A 423 12.30 -18.00 -12.25
CA SER A 423 10.99 -18.55 -12.58
C SER A 423 10.14 -17.50 -13.29
N GLU A 424 8.89 -17.85 -13.60
CA GLU A 424 7.86 -16.94 -14.10
C GLU A 424 7.67 -15.70 -13.20
N ALA A 425 7.99 -15.84 -11.89
CA ALA A 425 7.95 -14.75 -10.93
C ALA A 425 8.79 -13.54 -11.36
N ASN A 426 9.98 -13.78 -11.92
CA ASN A 426 10.93 -12.72 -12.29
C ASN A 426 10.60 -12.06 -13.65
N CYS A 427 9.64 -12.64 -14.39
CA CYS A 427 9.32 -12.26 -15.75
C CYS A 427 8.01 -11.47 -15.86
N GLY A 428 7.30 -11.21 -14.75
CA GLY A 428 6.15 -10.31 -14.78
C GLY A 428 5.10 -10.45 -13.69
N LEU A 429 5.22 -11.39 -12.74
CA LEU A 429 4.22 -11.50 -11.66
C LEU A 429 4.23 -10.29 -10.72
N TYR A 430 5.38 -9.65 -10.52
CA TYR A 430 5.57 -8.55 -9.58
C TYR A 430 6.12 -7.28 -10.25
N PRO A 431 5.38 -6.64 -11.17
CA PRO A 431 5.83 -5.40 -11.79
C PRO A 431 6.12 -4.32 -10.74
N THR A 432 7.18 -3.58 -11.03
CA THR A 432 7.60 -2.37 -10.31
C THR A 432 6.58 -1.25 -10.46
N LEU A 433 6.81 -0.13 -9.77
CA LEU A 433 6.00 1.09 -9.91
C LEU A 433 6.04 1.69 -11.34
N GLN A 434 7.01 1.28 -12.18
CA GLN A 434 7.10 1.67 -13.59
C GLN A 434 6.41 0.66 -14.54
N GLY A 435 5.81 -0.41 -14.00
CA GLY A 435 5.04 -1.41 -14.76
C GLY A 435 5.86 -2.52 -15.42
N SER A 436 7.19 -2.52 -15.28
CA SER A 436 8.09 -3.58 -15.78
C SER A 436 8.62 -4.46 -14.65
N SER A 437 9.12 -5.67 -14.94
CA SER A 437 9.79 -6.50 -13.92
C SER A 437 11.15 -5.92 -13.53
N ARG A 438 11.60 -6.20 -12.30
CA ARG A 438 12.93 -5.78 -11.80
C ARG A 438 14.06 -6.30 -12.67
N LEU A 439 13.91 -7.53 -13.16
CA LEU A 439 14.87 -8.15 -14.06
C LEU A 439 15.03 -7.35 -15.36
N VAL A 440 13.92 -6.93 -15.97
CA VAL A 440 13.93 -6.07 -17.17
C VAL A 440 14.56 -4.71 -16.87
N GLN A 441 14.25 -4.10 -15.72
CA GLN A 441 14.87 -2.82 -15.34
C GLN A 441 16.38 -2.92 -15.15
N ARG A 442 16.85 -4.01 -14.52
CA ARG A 442 18.28 -4.25 -14.29
C ARG A 442 19.08 -4.32 -15.58
N PHE A 443 18.48 -4.80 -16.67
CA PHE A 443 19.09 -4.88 -17.99
C PHE A 443 18.61 -3.78 -18.95
N ALA A 444 18.01 -2.69 -18.47
CA ALA A 444 17.42 -1.66 -19.35
C ALA A 444 18.43 -1.00 -20.31
N ALA A 445 19.73 -1.00 -19.96
CA ALA A 445 20.80 -0.50 -20.83
C ALA A 445 21.19 -1.49 -21.96
N ASP A 446 20.74 -2.74 -21.90
CA ASP A 446 20.94 -3.79 -22.90
C ASP A 446 19.59 -4.21 -23.48
N ALA A 447 19.11 -3.46 -24.47
CA ALA A 447 17.79 -3.65 -25.06
C ALA A 447 17.58 -5.06 -25.65
N GLY A 448 18.64 -5.68 -26.17
CA GLY A 448 18.58 -7.05 -26.69
C GLY A 448 18.34 -8.07 -25.59
N ARG A 449 19.10 -7.96 -24.48
CA ARG A 449 18.94 -8.83 -23.32
C ARG A 449 17.64 -8.58 -22.57
N ALA A 450 17.25 -7.32 -22.39
CA ALA A 450 15.94 -6.96 -21.82
C ALA A 450 14.79 -7.49 -22.68
N GLY A 451 14.91 -7.43 -24.02
CA GLY A 451 13.95 -8.00 -24.95
C GLY A 451 13.84 -9.52 -24.84
N ALA A 452 14.96 -10.24 -24.78
CA ALA A 452 14.98 -11.69 -24.60
C ALA A 452 14.35 -12.11 -23.25
N LEU A 453 14.62 -11.36 -22.18
CA LEU A 453 14.07 -11.64 -20.84
C LEU A 453 12.57 -11.31 -20.71
N ARG A 454 11.99 -10.50 -21.62
CA ARG A 454 10.54 -10.29 -21.71
C ARG A 454 9.81 -11.44 -22.41
N ALA A 455 10.54 -12.31 -23.11
CA ALA A 455 9.99 -13.41 -23.89
C ALA A 455 10.10 -14.77 -23.19
N ILE A 456 10.73 -14.81 -22.00
CA ILE A 456 10.66 -15.89 -21.02
C ILE A 456 9.37 -15.68 -20.24
#